data_AF-A0A104CEL9-F1
#
_entry.id   AF-A0A104CEL9-F1
#
_cell.length_a   1.000
_cell.length_b   1.000
_cell.length_c   1.000
_cell.angle_alpha   90.00
_cell.angle_beta   90.00
_cell.angle_gamma   90.00
#
_symmetry.space_group_name_H-M   'P 1'
#
loop_
_entity.id
_entity.type
_entity.pdbx_description
1 polymer ?
#
loop_
_entity_poly.entity_id
_entity_poly.type
_entity_poly.pdbx_seq_one_letter_code
_entity_poly.pdbx_strand_id
1 'polypeptide(L)'
;MPHSSSGAPLDPVAFIHSQIRTVPDWPQPGVMFRDITTLLQSPKALRILVDLFVERYVDAKLDYVAGLDARGFIIAPIVAYELSVGFVPIRKVGKLPYKTRSESYDLEYGSATVEIHEDACRPGDRVIIMDDLIATGGTMMAGRNLLQRLGAVVVEGAAIIDLPDLGGSTLLRGAGLPVYTVTEFAGH
;
A
#
# COMPACT_ATOMS: atom_id res chain seq x y z
N MET A 1 -44.68 6.15 -16.04
CA MET A 1 -43.72 6.28 -14.93
C MET A 1 -42.40 6.74 -15.54
N PRO A 2 -41.86 7.89 -15.17
CA PRO A 2 -40.71 8.46 -15.87
C PRO A 2 -39.46 7.65 -15.55
N HIS A 3 -38.78 7.20 -16.61
CA HIS A 3 -37.40 6.71 -16.52
C HIS A 3 -36.50 7.89 -16.13
N SER A 4 -36.10 7.95 -14.86
CA SER A 4 -35.02 8.84 -14.44
C SER A 4 -33.67 8.18 -14.80
N SER A 5 -33.22 8.42 -16.03
CA SER A 5 -31.81 8.26 -16.38
C SER A 5 -31.03 9.45 -15.83
N SER A 6 -30.37 9.27 -14.68
CA SER A 6 -29.35 10.21 -14.20
C SER A 6 -28.35 9.50 -13.28
N GLY A 7 -27.60 8.55 -13.82
CA GLY A 7 -26.37 8.09 -13.20
C GLY A 7 -25.21 8.70 -13.96
N ALA A 8 -24.67 9.83 -13.50
CA ALA A 8 -23.30 10.18 -13.90
C ALA A 8 -22.41 8.96 -13.62
N PRO A 9 -21.39 8.66 -14.46
CA PRO A 9 -20.44 7.61 -14.14
C PRO A 9 -19.93 7.86 -12.71
N LEU A 10 -20.11 6.88 -11.82
CA LEU A 10 -19.54 6.94 -10.48
C LEU A 10 -18.03 7.10 -10.67
N ASP A 11 -17.48 8.24 -10.24
CA ASP A 11 -16.03 8.40 -10.13
C ASP A 11 -15.52 7.26 -9.23
N PRO A 12 -14.72 6.32 -9.76
CA PRO A 12 -14.24 5.18 -9.00
C PRO A 12 -13.49 5.60 -7.74
N VAL A 13 -12.69 6.68 -7.82
CA VAL A 13 -11.91 7.18 -6.69
C VAL A 13 -12.82 7.72 -5.59
N ALA A 14 -13.76 8.60 -5.94
CA ALA A 14 -14.75 9.10 -4.99
C ALA A 14 -15.61 7.97 -4.39
N PHE A 15 -15.93 6.95 -5.19
CA PHE A 15 -16.62 5.77 -4.70
C PHE A 15 -15.77 5.04 -3.66
N ILE A 16 -14.50 4.70 -3.95
CA ILE A 16 -13.60 4.04 -2.98
C ILE A 16 -13.46 4.86 -1.69
N HIS A 17 -13.25 6.17 -1.79
CA HIS A 17 -13.19 7.06 -0.62
C HIS A 17 -14.43 6.94 0.26
N SER A 18 -15.63 6.91 -0.33
CA SER A 18 -16.90 6.79 0.40
C SER A 18 -17.09 5.45 1.13
N GLN A 19 -16.34 4.42 0.76
CA GLN A 19 -16.45 3.08 1.34
C GLN A 19 -15.52 2.87 2.54
N ILE A 20 -14.70 3.85 2.90
CA ILE A 20 -13.78 3.77 4.03
C ILE A 20 -14.42 4.41 5.26
N ARG A 21 -14.55 3.62 6.33
CA ARG A 21 -15.07 4.10 7.61
C ARG A 21 -14.01 4.89 8.36
N THR A 22 -14.42 6.00 8.97
CA THR A 22 -13.60 6.72 9.94
C THR A 22 -14.03 6.37 11.35
N VAL A 23 -13.07 5.94 12.18
CA VAL A 23 -13.28 5.63 13.61
C VAL A 23 -12.55 6.69 14.44
N PRO A 24 -13.26 7.59 15.13
CA PRO A 24 -12.64 8.62 15.95
C PRO A 24 -12.03 8.02 17.23
N ASP A 25 -11.02 8.70 17.76
CA ASP A 25 -10.36 8.42 19.05
C ASP A 25 -9.77 7.00 19.18
N TRP A 26 -9.32 6.44 18.06
CA TRP A 26 -8.65 5.14 18.02
C TRP A 26 -7.32 5.23 17.25
N PRO A 27 -6.22 4.61 17.73
CA PRO A 27 -6.13 3.81 18.97
C PRO A 27 -6.05 4.65 20.25
N GLN A 28 -6.00 5.98 20.11
CA GLN A 28 -5.93 6.93 21.21
C GLN A 28 -6.75 8.20 20.89
N PRO A 29 -7.12 8.99 21.91
CA PRO A 29 -7.88 10.23 21.70
C PRO A 29 -7.23 11.18 20.70
N GLY A 30 -8.04 11.78 19.83
CA GLY A 30 -7.61 12.73 18.81
C GLY A 30 -7.23 12.11 17.45
N VAL A 31 -7.09 10.79 17.36
CA VAL A 31 -6.75 10.11 16.09
C VAL A 31 -8.01 9.76 15.29
N MET A 32 -7.99 10.05 13.99
CA MET A 32 -9.08 9.72 13.06
C MET A 32 -8.72 8.48 12.23
N PHE A 33 -8.94 7.29 12.79
CA PHE A 33 -8.51 6.04 12.18
C PHE A 33 -9.31 5.72 10.91
N ARG A 34 -8.60 5.35 9.84
CA ARG A 34 -9.19 4.95 8.56
C ARG A 34 -9.29 3.43 8.49
N ASP A 35 -10.51 2.94 8.65
CA ASP A 35 -10.84 1.54 8.67
C ASP A 35 -11.31 1.06 7.28
N ILE A 36 -10.37 0.42 6.56
CA ILE A 36 -10.60 -0.15 5.24
C ILE A 36 -11.47 -1.43 5.26
N THR A 37 -11.80 -2.01 6.42
CA THR A 37 -12.53 -3.29 6.44
C THR A 37 -13.93 -3.19 5.82
N THR A 38 -14.57 -2.03 5.93
CA THR A 38 -15.86 -1.75 5.27
C THR A 38 -15.74 -1.72 3.74
N LEU A 39 -14.67 -1.12 3.23
CA LEU A 39 -14.29 -1.17 1.81
C LEU A 39 -14.08 -2.62 1.34
N LEU A 40 -13.33 -3.42 2.12
CA LEU A 40 -13.02 -4.82 1.80
C LEU A 40 -14.26 -5.74 1.84
N GLN A 41 -15.23 -5.46 2.70
CA GLN A 41 -16.48 -6.21 2.82
C GLN A 41 -17.45 -5.96 1.66
N SER A 42 -17.29 -4.86 0.93
CA SER A 42 -18.13 -4.51 -0.22
C SER A 42 -17.60 -5.19 -1.49
N PRO A 43 -18.31 -6.18 -2.07
CA PRO A 43 -17.81 -6.91 -3.24
C PRO A 43 -17.53 -5.99 -4.43
N LYS A 44 -18.39 -4.99 -4.63
CA LYS A 44 -18.23 -3.98 -5.67
C LYS A 44 -17.01 -3.10 -5.43
N ALA A 45 -16.79 -2.66 -4.19
CA ALA A 45 -15.71 -1.73 -3.90
C ALA A 45 -14.34 -2.42 -3.90
N LEU A 46 -14.24 -3.64 -3.38
CA LEU A 46 -13.03 -4.45 -3.51
C LEU A 46 -12.65 -4.68 -4.97
N ARG A 47 -13.63 -5.00 -5.83
CA ARG A 47 -13.38 -5.18 -7.27
C ARG A 47 -12.84 -3.91 -7.91
N ILE A 48 -13.52 -2.77 -7.71
CA ILE A 48 -13.10 -1.49 -8.27
C ILE A 48 -11.71 -1.09 -7.76
N LEU A 49 -11.42 -1.32 -6.47
CA LEU A 49 -10.13 -1.02 -5.88
C LEU A 49 -9.00 -1.78 -6.59
N VAL A 50 -9.18 -3.08 -6.80
CA VAL A 50 -8.19 -3.92 -7.48
C VAL A 50 -8.05 -3.49 -8.95
N ASP A 51 -9.16 -3.24 -9.64
CA ASP A 51 -9.15 -2.80 -11.04
C ASP A 51 -8.34 -1.48 -11.20
N LEU A 52 -8.43 -0.53 -10.26
CA LEU A 52 -7.64 0.71 -10.28
C LEU A 52 -6.12 0.47 -10.21
N PHE A 53 -5.68 -0.44 -9.35
CA PHE A 53 -4.26 -0.80 -9.27
C PHE A 53 -3.80 -1.58 -10.50
N VAL A 54 -4.62 -2.49 -11.01
CA VAL A 54 -4.30 -3.27 -12.22
C VAL A 54 -4.18 -2.35 -13.43
N GLU A 55 -5.15 -1.46 -13.65
CA GLU A 55 -5.11 -0.48 -14.74
C GLU A 55 -3.85 0.40 -14.67
N ARG A 56 -3.44 0.80 -13.47
CA ARG A 56 -2.22 1.59 -13.28
C ARG A 56 -0.95 0.84 -13.68
N TYR A 57 -0.87 -0.47 -13.41
CA TYR A 57 0.37 -1.22 -13.47
C TYR A 57 0.45 -2.26 -14.60
N VAL A 58 -0.61 -2.46 -15.38
CA VAL A 58 -0.67 -3.48 -16.44
C VAL A 58 0.47 -3.35 -17.47
N ASP A 59 0.88 -2.13 -17.81
CA ASP A 59 1.97 -1.86 -18.76
C ASP A 59 3.30 -1.53 -18.07
N ALA A 60 3.37 -1.59 -16.74
CA ALA A 60 4.55 -1.18 -15.97
C ALA A 60 5.73 -2.18 -16.03
N LYS A 61 5.51 -3.36 -16.63
CA LYS A 61 6.48 -4.47 -16.76
C LYS A 61 7.08 -4.82 -15.40
N LEU A 62 6.22 -5.27 -14.49
CA LEU A 62 6.61 -5.68 -13.15
C LEU A 62 7.00 -7.17 -13.14
N ASP A 63 7.89 -7.53 -12.22
CA ASP A 63 8.25 -8.93 -11.93
C ASP A 63 7.63 -9.37 -10.59
N TYR A 64 7.47 -8.44 -9.65
CA TYR A 64 6.85 -8.69 -8.36
C TYR A 64 6.01 -7.52 -7.84
N VAL A 65 5.04 -7.84 -6.99
CA VAL A 65 4.42 -6.91 -6.04
C VAL A 65 4.91 -7.26 -4.64
N ALA A 66 5.54 -6.32 -3.95
CA ALA A 66 5.91 -6.47 -2.55
C ALA A 66 4.81 -5.91 -1.65
N GLY A 67 4.37 -6.67 -0.65
CA GLY A 67 3.41 -6.21 0.36
C GLY A 67 4.08 -5.92 1.69
N LEU A 68 3.51 -4.99 2.47
CA LEU A 68 3.91 -4.74 3.86
C LEU A 68 2.93 -5.37 4.85
N ASP A 69 3.48 -6.06 5.86
CA ASP A 69 2.71 -6.76 6.89
C ASP A 69 1.98 -5.76 7.81
N ALA A 70 0.70 -5.92 8.12
CA ALA A 70 -0.21 -7.00 7.70
C ALA A 70 -1.20 -6.58 6.62
N ARG A 71 -1.65 -5.32 6.64
CA ARG A 71 -2.82 -4.91 5.86
C ARG A 71 -2.49 -4.74 4.38
N GLY A 72 -1.24 -4.41 4.05
CA GLY A 72 -0.74 -4.52 2.67
C GLY A 72 -0.94 -5.92 2.06
N PHE A 73 -0.92 -6.99 2.86
CA PHE A 73 -1.14 -8.36 2.38
C PHE A 73 -2.58 -8.66 1.96
N ILE A 74 -3.54 -7.79 2.25
CA ILE A 74 -4.92 -8.01 1.86
C ILE A 74 -5.11 -7.74 0.36
N ILE A 75 -4.43 -6.71 -0.17
CA ILE A 75 -4.60 -6.27 -1.57
C ILE A 75 -3.39 -6.63 -2.44
N ALA A 76 -2.16 -6.53 -1.92
CA ALA A 76 -0.96 -6.72 -2.72
C ALA A 76 -0.89 -8.09 -3.43
N PRO A 77 -1.22 -9.23 -2.79
CA PRO A 77 -1.26 -10.52 -3.48
C PRO A 77 -2.36 -10.62 -4.55
N ILE A 78 -3.50 -9.93 -4.37
CA ILE A 78 -4.59 -9.90 -5.35
C ILE A 78 -4.12 -9.14 -6.60
N VAL A 79 -3.48 -7.99 -6.40
CA VAL A 79 -2.90 -7.21 -7.51
C VAL A 79 -1.79 -7.99 -8.22
N ALA A 80 -0.92 -8.68 -7.47
CA ALA A 80 0.11 -9.55 -8.04
C ALA A 80 -0.49 -10.64 -8.93
N TYR A 81 -1.56 -11.27 -8.44
CA TYR A 81 -2.29 -12.32 -9.16
C TYR A 81 -2.91 -11.80 -10.46
N GLU A 82 -3.63 -10.67 -10.41
CA GLU A 82 -4.26 -10.08 -11.60
C GLU A 82 -3.24 -9.60 -12.64
N LEU A 83 -2.07 -9.12 -12.20
CA LEU A 83 -0.96 -8.74 -13.08
C LEU A 83 -0.12 -9.93 -13.55
N SER A 84 -0.40 -11.15 -13.09
CA SER A 84 0.37 -12.37 -13.41
C SER A 84 1.85 -12.28 -13.04
N VAL A 85 2.17 -11.70 -11.88
CA VAL A 85 3.54 -11.51 -11.36
C VAL A 85 3.70 -12.15 -9.98
N GLY A 86 4.94 -12.24 -9.49
CA GLY A 86 5.22 -12.80 -8.18
C GLY A 86 4.77 -11.89 -7.03
N PHE A 87 4.64 -12.44 -5.83
CA PHE A 87 4.37 -11.69 -4.61
C PHE A 87 5.53 -11.85 -3.60
N VAL A 88 5.96 -10.74 -3.00
CA VAL A 88 7.03 -10.71 -2.00
C VAL A 88 6.52 -10.17 -0.66
N PRO A 89 6.52 -10.97 0.43
CA PRO A 89 6.14 -10.48 1.74
C PRO A 89 7.31 -9.75 2.43
N ILE A 90 7.08 -8.52 2.90
CA ILE A 90 7.97 -7.82 3.83
C ILE A 90 7.28 -7.80 5.19
N ARG A 91 7.90 -8.40 6.20
CA ARG A 91 7.25 -8.70 7.49
C ARG A 91 7.94 -8.06 8.67
N LYS A 92 7.24 -7.95 9.80
CA LYS A 92 7.89 -7.68 11.09
C LYS A 92 8.91 -8.76 11.42
N VAL A 93 9.96 -8.38 12.15
CA VAL A 93 11.05 -9.28 12.56
C VAL A 93 10.56 -10.60 13.16
N GLY A 94 11.20 -11.71 12.76
CA GLY A 94 10.95 -13.06 13.28
C GLY A 94 9.73 -13.76 12.69
N LYS A 95 9.10 -13.22 11.64
CA LYS A 95 7.95 -13.83 10.96
C LYS A 95 8.30 -14.60 9.68
N LEU A 96 9.51 -14.40 9.17
CA LEU A 96 10.01 -15.03 7.94
C LEU A 96 10.93 -16.22 8.29
N PRO A 97 10.71 -17.42 7.73
CA PRO A 97 11.41 -18.64 8.18
C PRO A 97 12.76 -18.89 7.50
N TYR A 98 13.05 -18.23 6.38
CA TYR A 98 14.31 -18.35 5.64
C TYR A 98 15.27 -17.21 5.99
N LYS A 99 16.44 -17.16 5.36
CA LYS A 99 17.45 -16.10 5.60
C LYS A 99 16.86 -14.73 5.29
N THR A 100 17.06 -13.77 6.18
CA THR A 100 16.49 -12.43 6.08
C THR A 100 17.54 -11.33 5.98
N ARG A 101 17.16 -10.24 5.31
CA ARG A 101 17.70 -8.89 5.58
C ARG A 101 16.69 -8.14 6.42
N SER A 102 17.18 -7.26 7.30
CA SER A 102 16.34 -6.48 8.20
C SER A 102 16.65 -4.99 8.05
N GLU A 103 15.63 -4.15 8.21
CA GLU A 103 15.76 -2.69 8.26
C GLU A 103 14.96 -2.15 9.43
N SER A 104 15.61 -1.35 10.26
CA SER A 104 14.97 -0.64 11.36
C SER A 104 14.64 0.79 10.95
N TYR A 105 13.53 1.30 11.45
CA TYR A 105 13.11 2.68 11.25
C TYR A 105 12.51 3.25 12.54
N ASP A 106 12.63 4.56 12.69
CA ASP A 106 12.19 5.26 13.89
C ASP A 106 10.67 5.50 13.85
N LEU A 107 10.06 5.38 15.03
CA LEU A 107 8.70 5.79 15.33
C LEU A 107 8.75 6.99 16.27
N GLU A 108 7.61 7.66 16.46
CA GLU A 108 7.50 8.75 17.46
C GLU A 108 7.93 8.28 18.86
N TYR A 109 7.59 7.03 19.20
CA TYR A 109 7.99 6.37 20.44
C TYR A 109 8.59 4.99 20.14
N GLY A 110 9.91 4.95 19.92
CA GLY A 110 10.67 3.72 19.73
C GLY A 110 11.09 3.48 18.29
N SER A 111 11.36 2.22 17.95
CA SER A 111 11.72 1.80 16.59
C SER A 111 11.00 0.50 16.23
N ALA A 112 10.81 0.29 14.93
CA ALA A 112 10.29 -0.96 14.40
C ALA A 112 11.27 -1.53 13.38
N THR A 113 11.25 -2.85 13.21
CA THR A 113 12.12 -3.57 12.28
C THR A 113 11.28 -4.45 11.36
N VAL A 114 11.52 -4.31 10.05
CA VAL A 114 10.96 -5.17 9.01
C VAL A 114 12.04 -6.04 8.38
N GLU A 115 11.62 -7.15 7.78
CA GLU A 115 12.46 -8.17 7.18
C GLU A 115 11.93 -8.60 5.81
N ILE A 116 12.86 -8.98 4.94
CA ILE A 116 12.60 -9.61 3.64
C ILE A 116 13.48 -10.86 3.52
N HIS A 117 13.06 -11.89 2.78
CA HIS A 117 13.94 -13.01 2.44
C HIS A 117 15.06 -12.56 1.49
N GLU A 118 16.27 -13.09 1.66
CA GLU A 118 17.42 -12.75 0.81
C GLU A 118 17.26 -13.18 -0.66
N ASP A 119 16.40 -14.16 -0.92
CA ASP A 119 16.10 -14.72 -2.24
C ASP A 119 14.74 -14.25 -2.80
N ALA A 120 14.13 -13.23 -2.17
CA ALA A 120 12.80 -12.74 -2.54
C ALA A 120 12.72 -12.16 -3.96
N CYS A 121 13.83 -11.60 -4.46
CA CYS A 121 13.95 -11.07 -5.82
C CYS A 121 15.42 -11.09 -6.27
N ARG A 122 15.64 -10.81 -7.55
CA ARG A 122 16.94 -10.77 -8.21
C ARG A 122 17.30 -9.33 -8.60
N PRO A 123 18.60 -9.04 -8.76
CA PRO A 123 19.03 -7.75 -9.29
C PRO A 123 18.38 -7.45 -10.64
N GLY A 124 17.80 -6.26 -10.76
CA GLY A 124 17.09 -5.80 -11.96
C GLY A 124 15.59 -6.06 -11.98
N ASP A 125 15.08 -6.93 -11.10
CA ASP A 125 13.63 -7.20 -11.01
C ASP A 125 12.89 -5.91 -10.65
N ARG A 126 11.77 -5.67 -11.33
CA ARG A 126 10.95 -4.46 -11.19
C ARG A 126 9.81 -4.72 -10.23
N VAL A 127 9.77 -3.93 -9.16
CA VAL A 127 8.88 -4.20 -8.02
C VAL A 127 8.09 -2.94 -7.66
N ILE A 128 6.79 -3.07 -7.42
CA ILE A 128 6.03 -2.07 -6.67
C ILE A 128 5.93 -2.50 -5.21
N ILE A 129 5.94 -1.55 -4.29
CA ILE A 129 5.73 -1.81 -2.86
C ILE A 129 4.35 -1.29 -2.45
N MET A 130 3.54 -2.13 -1.82
CA MET A 130 2.16 -1.83 -1.49
C MET A 130 1.89 -1.92 0.01
N ASP A 131 1.13 -0.94 0.52
CA ASP A 131 0.50 -0.99 1.84
C ASP A 131 -0.98 -0.57 1.75
N ASP A 132 -1.71 -0.67 2.84
CA ASP A 132 -3.07 -0.14 2.88
C ASP A 132 -3.10 1.40 2.99
N LEU A 133 -2.19 1.98 3.76
CA LEU A 133 -2.17 3.42 4.04
C LEU A 133 -0.74 3.95 4.20
N ILE A 134 -0.49 5.16 3.71
CA ILE A 134 0.74 5.92 3.99
C ILE A 134 0.44 6.96 5.07
N ALA A 135 1.10 6.80 6.22
CA ALA A 135 1.08 7.75 7.33
C ALA A 135 2.39 8.57 7.36
N THR A 136 3.36 8.15 8.16
CA THR A 136 4.70 8.77 8.22
C THR A 136 5.64 8.30 7.12
N GLY A 137 5.29 7.25 6.37
CA GLY A 137 6.09 6.68 5.28
C GLY A 137 7.27 5.79 5.71
N GLY A 138 7.57 5.69 7.01
CA GLY A 138 8.74 4.96 7.52
C GLY A 138 8.78 3.48 7.12
N THR A 139 7.67 2.76 7.28
CA THR A 139 7.58 1.33 6.91
C THR A 139 7.82 1.09 5.42
N MET A 140 7.25 1.94 4.56
CA MET A 140 7.42 1.86 3.11
C MET A 140 8.85 2.20 2.68
N MET A 141 9.48 3.17 3.33
CA MET A 141 10.89 3.49 3.12
C MET A 141 11.78 2.31 3.49
N ALA A 142 11.53 1.68 4.65
CA ALA A 142 12.31 0.54 5.11
C ALA A 142 12.18 -0.65 4.15
N GLY A 143 10.97 -0.92 3.68
CA GLY A 143 10.71 -1.95 2.66
C GLY A 143 11.39 -1.66 1.32
N ARG A 144 11.35 -0.40 0.86
CA ARG A 144 12.08 0.05 -0.33
C ARG A 144 13.58 -0.20 -0.19
N ASN A 145 14.18 0.20 0.94
CA ASN A 145 15.61 0.03 1.19
C ASN A 145 16.02 -1.46 1.15
N LEU A 146 15.19 -2.33 1.73
CA LEU A 146 15.40 -3.78 1.67
C LEU A 146 15.42 -4.30 0.23
N LEU A 147 14.40 -3.96 -0.57
CA LEU A 147 14.34 -4.34 -1.98
C LEU A 147 15.54 -3.82 -2.79
N GLN A 148 15.93 -2.56 -2.58
CA GLN A 148 17.10 -1.98 -3.25
C GLN A 148 18.40 -2.68 -2.86
N ARG A 149 18.55 -3.12 -1.61
CA ARG A 149 19.72 -3.92 -1.17
C ARG A 149 19.76 -5.32 -1.79
N LEU A 150 18.63 -5.87 -2.24
CA LEU A 150 18.58 -7.09 -3.06
C LEU A 150 18.84 -6.81 -4.55
N GLY A 151 18.99 -5.53 -4.94
CA GLY A 151 19.25 -5.10 -6.31
C GLY A 151 17.99 -4.87 -7.15
N ALA A 152 16.79 -4.92 -6.55
CA ALA A 152 15.55 -4.66 -7.27
C ALA A 152 15.38 -3.17 -7.63
N VAL A 153 14.68 -2.93 -8.74
CA VAL A 153 14.24 -1.60 -9.16
C VAL A 153 12.85 -1.37 -8.57
N VAL A 154 12.78 -0.60 -7.48
CA VAL A 154 11.49 -0.21 -6.88
C VAL A 154 10.86 0.89 -7.75
N VAL A 155 9.82 0.52 -8.49
CA VAL A 155 9.16 1.37 -9.49
C VAL A 155 8.31 2.45 -8.83
N GLU A 156 7.52 2.06 -7.82
CA GLU A 156 6.58 2.95 -7.14
C GLU A 156 6.16 2.39 -5.78
N GLY A 157 5.86 3.29 -4.84
CA GLY A 157 5.11 2.98 -3.63
C GLY A 157 3.62 3.22 -3.84
N ALA A 158 2.78 2.23 -3.56
CA ALA A 158 1.35 2.30 -3.76
C ALA A 158 0.59 2.09 -2.43
N ALA A 159 -0.49 2.83 -2.22
CA ALA A 159 -1.41 2.57 -1.11
C ALA A 159 -2.85 2.90 -1.48
N ILE A 160 -3.81 2.44 -0.67
CA ILE A 160 -5.21 2.83 -0.83
C ILE A 160 -5.37 4.28 -0.38
N ILE A 161 -4.77 4.63 0.76
CA ILE A 161 -4.96 5.90 1.45
C ILE A 161 -3.63 6.63 1.62
N ASP A 162 -3.61 7.94 1.34
CA ASP A 162 -2.62 8.87 1.90
C ASP A 162 -3.20 9.65 3.09
N LEU A 163 -2.37 9.95 4.08
CA LEU A 163 -2.63 10.94 5.14
C LEU A 163 -1.62 12.09 4.98
N PRO A 164 -1.91 13.09 4.11
CA PRO A 164 -0.93 14.11 3.75
C PRO A 164 -0.38 14.91 4.93
N ASP A 165 -1.21 15.11 5.96
CA ASP A 165 -0.85 15.85 7.18
C ASP A 165 0.27 15.17 8.00
N LEU A 166 0.49 13.87 7.78
CA LEU A 166 1.57 13.09 8.41
C LEU A 166 2.86 13.06 7.57
N GLY A 167 2.84 13.65 6.37
CA GLY A 167 4.03 13.91 5.55
C GLY A 167 4.69 12.69 4.89
N GLY A 168 4.16 11.49 5.05
CA GLY A 168 4.80 10.27 4.56
C GLY A 168 4.95 10.20 3.04
N SER A 169 3.92 10.58 2.28
CA SER A 169 4.02 10.60 0.82
C SER A 169 5.02 11.66 0.32
N THR A 170 5.13 12.79 1.02
CA THR A 170 6.15 13.82 0.74
C THR A 170 7.56 13.30 1.02
N LEU A 171 7.78 12.63 2.16
CA LEU A 171 9.05 11.98 2.50
C LEU A 171 9.49 11.00 1.40
N LEU A 172 8.58 10.11 0.98
CA LEU A 172 8.85 9.08 -0.02
C LEU A 172 9.22 9.70 -1.37
N ARG A 173 8.43 10.68 -1.84
CA ARG A 173 8.71 11.42 -3.09
C ARG A 173 10.03 12.19 -3.01
N GLY A 174 10.31 12.84 -1.88
CA GLY A 174 11.57 13.55 -1.64
C GLY A 174 12.80 12.64 -1.67
N ALA A 175 12.64 11.37 -1.28
CA ALA A 175 13.67 10.35 -1.40
C ALA A 175 13.74 9.70 -2.80
N GLY A 176 12.98 10.20 -3.79
CA GLY A 176 12.95 9.69 -5.15
C GLY A 176 12.15 8.41 -5.35
N LEU A 177 11.22 8.07 -4.46
CA LEU A 177 10.22 7.03 -4.69
C LEU A 177 8.93 7.68 -5.22
N PRO A 178 8.50 7.43 -6.47
CA PRO A 178 7.16 7.81 -6.91
C PRO A 178 6.10 7.19 -5.98
N VAL A 179 5.00 7.90 -5.75
CA VAL A 179 3.92 7.43 -4.87
C VAL A 179 2.57 7.59 -5.56
N TYR A 180 1.81 6.51 -5.56
CA TYR A 180 0.40 6.46 -5.95
C TYR A 180 -0.49 6.11 -4.77
N THR A 181 -1.54 6.87 -4.58
CA THR A 181 -2.62 6.56 -3.64
C THR A 181 -3.96 6.66 -4.35
N VAL A 182 -4.90 5.79 -3.99
CA VAL A 182 -6.24 5.82 -4.59
C VAL A 182 -7.02 7.03 -4.07
N THR A 183 -6.91 7.33 -2.78
CA THR A 183 -7.56 8.47 -2.16
C THR A 183 -6.73 9.05 -1.01
N GLU A 184 -7.11 10.24 -0.55
CA GLU A 184 -6.48 10.92 0.59
C GLU A 184 -7.52 11.25 1.66
N PHE A 185 -7.10 11.33 2.92
CA PHE A 185 -7.91 11.84 4.03
C PHE A 185 -7.11 12.89 4.82
N ALA A 186 -7.77 14.00 5.16
CA ALA A 186 -7.21 15.01 6.07
C ALA A 186 -7.24 14.52 7.53
N GLY A 187 -6.33 15.02 8.36
CA GLY A 187 -6.19 14.70 9.77
C GLY A 187 -5.06 13.72 10.09
N HIS A 188 -4.86 13.51 11.39
CA HIS A 188 -3.83 12.66 11.99
C HIS A 188 -4.47 11.51 12.80
#